data_AF-A0A382PBH8-F1
#
_entry.id   AF-A0A382PBH8-F1
#
_cell.length_a   1.000
_cell.length_b   1.000
_cell.length_c   1.000
_cell.angle_alpha   90.00
_cell.angle_beta   90.00
_cell.angle_gamma   90.00
#
_symmetry.space_group_name_H-M   'P 1'
#
loop_
_entity.id
_entity.type
_entity.pdbx_description
1 polymer ?
#
loop_
_entity_poly.entity_id
_entity_poly.type
_entity_poly.pdbx_seq_one_letter_code
_entity_poly.pdbx_strand_id
1 'polypeptide(L)' 'MNQNDMEKNIVRYGNLQPCKTAFIDAHTPGSNQKENFTILGGGVSESPDQHVHLTEKVGFNIGA' A
#
# COMPACT_ATOMS: atom_id res chain seq x y z
N MET A 1 23.36 5.88 7.29
CA MET A 1 22.50 4.68 7.34
C MET A 1 23.38 3.47 7.54
N ASN A 2 23.17 2.74 8.62
CA ASN A 2 23.74 1.41 8.82
C ASN A 2 22.75 0.34 8.33
N GLN A 3 23.15 -0.93 8.36
CA GLN A 3 22.31 -2.02 7.88
C GLN A 3 21.00 -2.18 8.67
N ASN A 4 21.01 -1.91 9.98
CA ASN A 4 19.80 -1.97 10.80
C ASN A 4 18.81 -0.85 10.46
N ASP A 5 19.30 0.33 10.04
CA ASP A 5 18.44 1.43 9.58
C ASP A 5 17.73 1.07 8.28
N MET A 6 18.40 0.30 7.41
CA MET A 6 17.80 -0.15 6.15
C MET A 6 16.68 -1.17 6.37
N GLU A 7 16.82 -2.10 7.32
CA GLU A 7 15.80 -3.11 7.59
C GLU A 7 14.44 -2.51 7.98
N LYS A 8 14.42 -1.34 8.63
CA LYS A 8 13.18 -0.61 8.97
C LYS A 8 12.46 -0.02 7.77
N ASN A 9 13.16 0.12 6.63
CA ASN A 9 12.68 0.77 5.42
C ASN A 9 12.41 -0.23 4.29
N ILE A 10 12.40 -1.53 4.59
CA ILE A 10 12.18 -2.59 3.62
C ILE A 10 10.85 -3.28 3.91
N VAL A 11 9.98 -3.34 2.90
CA VAL A 11 8.77 -4.16 2.92
C VAL A 11 9.04 -5.44 2.14
N ARG A 12 8.88 -6.59 2.80
CA ARG A 12 9.10 -7.92 2.20
C ARG A 12 7.77 -8.50 1.73
N TYR A 13 7.80 -9.25 0.63
CA TYR A 13 6.60 -9.84 0.03
C TYR A 13 5.78 -10.70 1.01
N GLY A 14 6.44 -11.50 1.86
CA GLY A 14 5.77 -12.32 2.87
C GLY A 14 5.09 -11.55 4.00
N ASN A 15 5.35 -10.24 4.10
CA ASN A 15 4.74 -9.35 5.10
C ASN A 15 3.68 -8.43 4.47
N LEU A 16 3.37 -8.61 3.18
CA LEU A 16 2.38 -7.78 2.50
C LEU A 16 0.97 -8.08 3.01
N GLN A 17 0.26 -7.03 3.41
CA GLN A 17 -1.14 -7.11 3.80
C GLN A 17 -2.02 -6.50 2.70
N PRO A 18 -2.88 -7.30 2.03
CA PRO A 18 -3.75 -6.81 0.97
C PRO A 18 -4.97 -6.08 1.53
N CYS A 19 -5.40 -5.05 0.82
CA CYS A 19 -6.75 -4.51 0.89
C CYS A 19 -7.52 -4.94 -0.35
N LYS A 20 -8.67 -5.62 -0.15
CA LYS A 20 -9.55 -6.13 -1.21
C LYS A 20 -10.65 -5.14 -1.61
N THR A 21 -10.79 -4.07 -0.83
CA THR A 21 -11.82 -3.04 -1.01
C THR A 21 -11.41 -1.99 -2.06
N ALA A 22 -10.20 -2.09 -2.60
CA ALA A 22 -9.57 -0.99 -3.33
C ALA A 22 -9.86 -0.97 -4.85
N PHE A 23 -10.32 0.22 -5.28
CA PHE A 23 -10.50 0.83 -6.60
C PHE A 23 -11.64 0.38 -7.54
N ILE A 24 -12.21 1.41 -8.16
CA ILE A 24 -13.51 1.56 -8.85
C ILE A 24 -13.76 0.63 -10.05
N ASP A 25 -12.74 -0.07 -10.55
CA ASP A 25 -12.90 -0.94 -11.70
C ASP A 25 -13.50 -2.29 -11.30
N ALA A 26 -14.81 -2.32 -11.04
CA ALA A 26 -15.58 -3.56 -10.94
C ALA A 26 -16.07 -4.06 -12.33
N HIS A 27 -15.78 -3.33 -13.40
CA HIS A 27 -16.29 -3.62 -14.75
C HIS A 27 -15.46 -4.66 -15.49
N THR A 28 -14.14 -4.68 -15.29
CA THR A 28 -13.30 -5.72 -15.90
C THR A 28 -13.51 -7.07 -15.17
N PRO A 29 -13.90 -8.15 -15.88
CA PRO A 29 -14.02 -9.47 -15.29
C PRO A 29 -12.74 -9.88 -14.54
N GLY A 30 -12.88 -10.31 -13.29
CA GLY A 30 -11.74 -10.68 -12.44
C GLY A 30 -11.14 -9.52 -11.62
N SER A 31 -11.55 -8.27 -11.82
CA SER A 31 -11.07 -7.16 -10.99
C SER A 31 -11.46 -7.30 -9.51
N ASN A 32 -12.55 -7.99 -9.19
CA ASN A 32 -12.94 -8.33 -7.83
C ASN A 32 -11.95 -9.29 -7.12
N GLN A 33 -11.01 -9.87 -7.85
CA GLN A 33 -9.94 -10.72 -7.31
C GLN A 33 -8.63 -9.95 -7.09
N LYS A 34 -8.57 -8.67 -7.49
CA LYS A 34 -7.37 -7.86 -7.31
C LYS A 34 -7.14 -7.57 -5.84
N GLU A 35 -5.86 -7.59 -5.47
CA GLU A 35 -5.40 -7.20 -4.15
C GLU A 35 -4.54 -5.95 -4.29
N ASN A 36 -4.78 -4.98 -3.42
CA ASN A 36 -4.04 -3.72 -3.42
C ASN A 36 -3.19 -3.64 -2.16
N PHE A 37 -1.95 -3.21 -2.32
CA PHE A 37 -0.99 -3.12 -1.22
C PHE A 37 -0.49 -1.69 -1.10
N THR A 38 -0.47 -1.16 0.12
CA THR A 38 -0.03 0.22 0.36
C THR A 38 1.32 0.21 1.03
N ILE A 39 2.37 0.44 0.24
CA ILE A 39 3.75 0.27 0.71
C ILE A 39 4.21 1.51 1.49
N LEU A 40 3.98 2.71 0.95
CA LEU A 40 4.50 3.96 1.51
C LEU A 40 3.45 5.07 1.42
N GLY A 41 3.07 5.62 2.58
CA GLY A 41 2.01 6.64 2.68
C GLY A 41 0.63 6.09 2.32
N GLY A 42 -0.45 6.80 2.69
CA GLY A 42 -1.83 6.36 2.44
C GLY A 42 -2.25 6.30 0.96
N GLY A 43 -1.46 6.88 0.05
CA GLY A 43 -1.81 6.92 -1.37
C GLY A 43 -3.16 7.59 -1.62
N VAL A 44 -3.93 7.03 -2.57
CA VAL A 44 -5.24 7.55 -3.01
C VAL A 44 -6.41 6.73 -2.42
N SER A 45 -6.14 5.71 -1.61
CA SER A 45 -7.21 4.92 -1.00
C SER A 45 -7.70 5.61 0.26
N GLU A 46 -9.02 5.78 0.39
CA GLU A 46 -9.68 6.26 1.61
C GLU A 46 -10.24 5.10 2.46
N SER A 47 -9.85 3.85 2.17
CA SER A 47 -10.38 2.69 2.87
C SER A 47 -9.83 2.65 4.31
N PRO A 48 -10.69 2.56 5.34
CA PRO A 48 -10.25 2.46 6.73
C PRO A 48 -9.53 1.13 7.02
N ASP A 49 -9.75 0.10 6.19
CA ASP A 49 -9.13 -1.22 6.30
C ASP A 49 -7.75 -1.29 5.63
N GLN A 50 -7.28 -0.19 5.03
CA GLN A 50 -5.98 -0.11 4.37
C GLN A 50 -4.84 -0.24 5.37
N HIS A 51 -3.85 -1.09 5.05
CA HIS A 51 -2.61 -1.19 5.80
C HIS A 51 -1.47 -0.46 5.08
N VAL A 52 -0.95 0.61 5.69
CA VAL A 52 0.23 1.35 5.22
C VAL A 52 1.47 0.75 5.88
N HIS A 53 2.35 0.12 5.09
CA HIS A 53 3.49 -0.62 5.63
C HIS A 53 4.60 0.31 6.14
N LEU A 54 4.84 1.43 5.44
CA LEU A 54 5.77 2.49 5.84
C LEU A 54 5.01 3.81 5.98
N THR A 55 4.90 4.30 7.22
CA THR A 55 4.12 5.51 7.56
C THR A 55 4.98 6.76 7.68
N GLU A 56 6.29 6.67 7.41
CA GLU A 56 7.16 7.84 7.44
C GLU A 56 6.65 8.90 6.46
N LYS A 57 6.73 10.18 6.86
CA LYS A 57 6.28 11.29 6.04
C LYS A 57 7.17 11.41 4.80
N VAL A 58 6.65 10.95 3.67
CA VAL A 58 7.14 11.35 2.36
C VAL A 58 6.63 12.75 2.06
N GLY A 59 7.52 13.62 1.56
CA GLY A 59 7.28 15.06 1.46
C GLY A 59 6.05 15.49 0.65
N PHE A 60 5.48 14.60 -0.16
CA PHE A 60 4.21 14.80 -0.85
C PHE A 60 3.55 13.46 -1.22
N ASN A 61 2.21 13.44 -1.29
CA ASN A 61 1.43 12.36 -1.88
C ASN A 61 0.82 12.89 -3.19
N ILE A 62 1.12 12.27 -4.33
CA ILE A 62 0.50 12.61 -5.61
C ILE A 62 -0.53 11.51 -5.90
N GLY A 63 -1.80 11.89 -5.94
CA GLY A 63 -2.89 11.07 -6.46
C GLY A 63 -3.35 11.60 -7.82
N ALA A 64 -3.78 10.71 -8.70
CA ALA A 64 -4.45 11.03 -9.96
C ALA A 64 -5.96 10.91 -9.79
#